data_AF-A0A529LV89-F1
#
_entry.id   AF-A0A529LV89-F1
#
_cell.length_a   1.000
_cell.length_b   1.000
_cell.length_c   1.000
_cell.angle_alpha   90.00
_cell.angle_beta   90.00
_cell.angle_gamma   90.00
#
_symmetry.space_group_name_H-M   'P 1'
#
loop_
_entity.id
_entity.type
_entity.pdbx_description
1 polymer ?
#
loop_
_entity_poly.entity_id
_entity_poly.type
_entity_poly.pdbx_seq_one_letter_code
_entity_poly.pdbx_strand_id
1 'polypeptide(L)' 'AYRFEGDESEIAINPPPGGHTAEFDEWAWRPMRELPELIVPFKRKVYEQVVEAFQHLVR' A
#
# COMPACT_ATOMS: atom_id res chain seq x y z
N ALA A 1 3.03 16.86 4.25
CA ALA A 1 2.59 15.53 3.77
C ALA A 1 3.69 14.98 2.89
N TYR A 2 4.06 13.71 3.05
CA TYR A 2 5.14 13.06 2.28
C TYR A 2 4.58 12.37 1.04
N ARG A 3 4.17 13.15 0.05
CA ARG A 3 3.80 12.62 -1.27
C ARG A 3 5.10 12.36 -2.04
N PHE A 4 5.23 11.19 -2.65
CA PHE A 4 6.32 10.92 -3.58
C PHE A 4 6.10 11.72 -4.86
N GLU A 5 7.09 12.54 -5.25
CA GLU A 5 7.05 13.40 -6.44
C GLU A 5 8.09 13.02 -7.50
N GLY A 6 8.83 11.92 -7.28
CA GLY A 6 9.80 11.39 -8.24
C GLY A 6 9.17 10.51 -9.32
N ASP A 7 10.01 9.94 -10.18
CA ASP A 7 9.58 9.05 -11.24
C ASP A 7 9.18 7.68 -10.70
N GLU A 8 8.11 7.08 -11.23
CA GLU A 8 7.64 5.76 -10.78
C GLU A 8 8.71 4.67 -10.98
N SER A 9 9.62 4.84 -11.93
CA SER A 9 10.76 3.93 -12.14
C SER A 9 11.77 3.92 -10.99
N GLU A 10 11.73 4.91 -10.09
CA GLU A 10 12.54 4.90 -8.86
C GLU A 10 12.00 3.89 -7.82
N ILE A 11 10.77 3.40 -7.98
CA ILE A 11 10.15 2.41 -7.10
C ILE A 11 10.52 1.00 -7.58
N ALA A 12 11.74 0.58 -7.25
CA ALA A 12 12.24 -0.78 -7.53
C ALA A 12 12.16 -1.65 -6.27
N ILE A 13 11.00 -2.29 -6.04
CA ILE A 13 10.79 -3.14 -4.85
C ILE A 13 11.36 -4.57 -5.01
N ASN A 14 11.51 -5.03 -6.25
CA ASN A 14 11.95 -6.38 -6.60
C ASN A 14 13.16 -6.32 -7.56
N PRO A 15 14.26 -7.06 -7.30
CA PRO A 15 14.52 -7.82 -6.08
C PRO A 15 14.76 -6.89 -4.88
N PRO A 16 14.36 -7.27 -3.66
CA PRO A 16 14.61 -6.45 -2.49
C PRO A 16 16.13 -6.36 -2.23
N PRO A 17 16.62 -5.21 -1.74
CA PRO A 17 18.04 -5.05 -1.40
C PRO A 17 18.45 -6.04 -0.29
N GLY A 18 19.73 -6.39 -0.25
CA GLY A 18 20.27 -7.25 0.82
C GLY A 18 19.94 -8.74 0.69
N GLY A 19 19.35 -9.18 -0.42
CA GLY A 19 19.09 -10.61 -0.68
C GLY A 19 17.94 -11.20 0.13
N HIS A 20 17.03 -10.35 0.64
CA HIS A 20 15.82 -10.80 1.32
C HIS A 20 14.85 -11.50 0.35
N THR A 21 13.97 -12.35 0.88
CA THR A 21 12.86 -12.90 0.10
C THR A 21 11.77 -11.84 -0.03
N ALA A 22 11.28 -11.62 -1.24
CA ALA A 22 10.14 -10.73 -1.48
C ALA A 22 8.86 -11.31 -0.85
N GLU A 23 8.16 -10.52 -0.04
CA GLU A 23 6.83 -10.89 0.47
C GLU A 23 5.73 -10.74 -0.59
N PHE A 24 5.95 -9.84 -1.57
CA PHE A 24 5.02 -9.51 -2.64
C PHE A 24 5.74 -9.53 -3.99
N ASP A 25 5.08 -10.11 -4.99
CA ASP A 25 5.54 -10.17 -6.38
C ASP A 25 5.04 -8.98 -7.21
N GLU A 26 3.85 -8.46 -6.90
CA GLU A 26 3.18 -7.38 -7.60
C GLU A 26 2.69 -6.26 -6.67
N TRP A 27 2.59 -5.04 -7.22
CA TRP A 27 2.08 -3.87 -6.51
C TRP A 27 1.41 -2.88 -7.46
N ALA A 28 0.54 -2.03 -6.91
CA ALA A 28 -0.06 -0.91 -7.62
C ALA A 28 -0.46 0.21 -6.66
N TRP A 29 -0.44 1.45 -7.12
CA TRP A 29 -1.08 2.56 -6.42
C TRP A 29 -2.61 2.42 -6.51
N ARG A 30 -3.30 2.38 -5.37
CA ARG A 30 -4.77 2.27 -5.29
C ARG A 30 -5.36 3.32 -4.34
N PRO A 31 -6.59 3.81 -4.59
CA PRO A 31 -7.28 4.66 -3.62
C PRO A 31 -7.44 3.94 -2.27
N MET A 32 -7.10 4.62 -1.18
CA MET A 32 -7.12 4.04 0.17
C MET A 32 -8.48 3.40 0.54
N ARG A 33 -9.58 4.01 0.07
CA ARG A 33 -10.95 3.50 0.28
C ARG A 33 -11.23 2.12 -0.32
N GLU A 34 -10.39 1.66 -1.26
CA GLU A 34 -10.55 0.36 -1.91
C GLU A 34 -9.81 -0.77 -1.17
N LEU A 35 -8.91 -0.45 -0.24
CA LEU A 35 -8.09 -1.45 0.46
C LEU A 35 -8.90 -2.55 1.18
N PRO A 36 -10.05 -2.27 1.83
CA PRO A 36 -10.88 -3.32 2.45
C PRO A 36 -11.43 -4.38 1.47
N GLU A 37 -11.51 -4.07 0.18
CA GLU A 37 -11.98 -4.99 -0.86
C GLU A 37 -10.85 -5.84 -1.47
N LEU A 38 -9.61 -5.38 -1.37
CA LEU A 38 -8.43 -6.08 -1.90
C LEU A 38 -7.82 -7.07 -0.90
N ILE A 39 -8.06 -6.86 0.40
CA ILE A 39 -7.46 -7.67 1.46
C ILE A 39 -8.22 -8.99 1.68
N VAL A 40 -7.54 -9.97 2.26
CA VAL A 40 -8.15 -11.22 2.73
C VAL A 40 -9.31 -10.97 3.72
N PRO A 41 -10.41 -11.75 3.66
CA PRO A 41 -11.66 -11.42 4.37
C PRO A 41 -11.53 -11.21 5.88
N PHE A 42 -10.71 -12.02 6.56
CA PHE A 42 -10.57 -11.93 8.02
C PHE A 42 -9.88 -10.65 8.50
N LYS A 43 -9.16 -9.95 7.63
CA LYS A 43 -8.50 -8.66 7.96
C LYS A 43 -9.35 -7.45 7.59
N ARG A 44 -10.48 -7.62 6.89
CA ARG A 44 -11.28 -6.50 6.37
C ARG A 44 -11.61 -5.45 7.43
N LYS A 45 -12.10 -5.89 8.60
CA LYS A 45 -12.46 -4.98 9.70
C LYS A 45 -11.29 -4.14 10.21
N VAL A 46 -10.08 -4.72 10.25
CA VAL A 46 -8.87 -3.99 10.64
C VAL A 46 -8.54 -2.94 9.57
N TYR A 47 -8.66 -3.32 8.29
CA TYR A 47 -8.41 -2.40 7.18
C TYR A 47 -9.43 -1.24 7.15
N GLU A 48 -10.71 -1.51 7.43
CA GLU A 48 -11.74 -0.46 7.56
C GLU A 48 -11.35 0.57 8.64
N GLN A 49 -10.88 0.13 9.81
CA GLN A 49 -10.45 1.02 10.89
C GLN A 49 -9.21 1.84 10.51
N VAL A 50 -8.26 1.24 9.79
CA VAL A 50 -7.08 1.95 9.28
C VAL A 50 -7.51 3.03 8.29
N VAL A 51 -8.38 2.71 7.33
CA VAL A 51 -8.92 3.70 6.39
C VAL A 51 -9.62 4.84 7.14
N GLU A 52 -10.48 4.52 8.11
CA GLU A 52 -11.20 5.52 8.91
C GLU A 52 -10.24 6.47 9.64
N ALA A 53 -9.17 5.92 10.23
CA ALA A 53 -8.18 6.69 10.96
C ALA A 53 -7.38 7.65 10.05
N PHE A 54 -7.07 7.25 8.81
CA PHE A 54 -6.17 8.01 7.92
C PHE A 54 -6.88 8.78 6.80
N GLN A 55 -8.18 8.59 6.58
CA GLN A 55 -8.92 9.23 5.48
C GLN A 55 -8.77 10.76 5.44
N HIS A 56 -8.65 11.40 6.61
CA HIS A 56 -8.49 12.86 6.74
C HIS A 56 -7.16 13.40 6.17
N LEU A 57 -6.19 12.51 5.88
CA LEU A 57 -4.91 12.88 5.25
C LEU A 57 -4.99 12.88 3.72
N VAL A 58 -6.03 12.25 3.16
CA VAL A 58 -6.25 12.17 1.73
C VAL A 58 -7.16 13.34 1.35
N ARG A 59 -6.66 14.23 0.47
CA ARG A 59 -7.48 15.30 -0.13
C ARG A 59 -8.23 14.79 -1.34
#